data_AF-A0A8T6W9U9-F1
#
_entry.id   AF-A0A8T6W9U9-F1
#
_cell.length_a   1.000
_cell.length_b   1.000
_cell.length_c   1.000
_cell.angle_alpha   90.00
_cell.angle_beta   90.00
_cell.angle_gamma   90.00
#
_symmetry.space_group_name_H-M   'P 1'
#
loop_
_entity.id
_entity.type
_entity.pdbx_description
1 polymer ?
#
loop_
_entity_poly.entity_id
_entity_poly.type
_entity_poly.pdbx_seq_one_letter_code
_entity_poly.pdbx_strand_id
1 'polypeptide(L)' 'IKGLPPGPIANPGKESIMAVFEPADVTYLYFVSKGDGTHYFSNSFIEHQNAVNKYQR' A
#
# COMPACT_ATOMS: atom_id res chain seq x y z
N ILE A 1 12.80 -13.07 3.72
CA ILE A 1 11.62 -13.97 3.81
C ILE A 1 10.52 -13.43 2.92
N LYS A 2 9.73 -14.31 2.29
CA LYS A 2 8.50 -13.93 1.59
C LYS A 2 7.34 -14.05 2.58
N GLY A 3 6.46 -13.05 2.67
CA GLY A 3 5.34 -13.03 3.61
C GLY A 3 5.59 -12.18 4.86
N LEU A 4 4.78 -12.42 5.90
CA LEU A 4 4.80 -11.65 7.15
C LEU A 4 6.04 -11.94 8.01
N PRO A 5 6.50 -10.97 8.83
CA PRO A 5 7.51 -11.22 9.86
C PRO A 5 6.97 -12.17 10.96
N PRO A 6 7.84 -12.77 11.80
CA PRO A 6 7.41 -13.70 12.86
C PRO A 6 6.48 -13.11 13.92
N GLY A 7 6.39 -11.79 14.04
CA GLY A 7 5.55 -11.09 14.99
C GLY A 7 5.28 -9.65 14.55
N PRO A 8 4.37 -8.94 15.25
CA PRO A 8 4.04 -7.54 14.93
C PRO A 8 5.25 -6.63 15.16
N ILE A 9 5.34 -5.57 14.36
CA ILE A 9 6.38 -4.54 14.49
C ILE A 9 5.94 -3.35 15.34
N ALA A 10 4.65 -3.27 15.68
CA ALA A 10 4.03 -2.20 16.45
C ALA A 10 2.71 -2.68 17.07
N ASN A 11 2.10 -1.82 17.89
CA ASN A 11 0.75 -2.03 18.43
C ASN A 11 -0.27 -1.46 17.44
N PRO A 12 -1.07 -2.28 16.74
CA PRO A 12 -2.04 -1.77 15.76
C PRO A 12 -3.23 -1.10 16.44
N GLY A 13 -3.70 0.01 15.86
CA GLY A 13 -4.96 0.64 16.24
C GLY A 13 -6.18 -0.17 15.76
N LYS A 14 -7.37 0.21 16.23
CA LYS A 14 -8.63 -0.46 15.87
C LYS A 14 -8.85 -0.45 14.35
N GLU A 15 -8.61 0.68 13.71
CA GLU A 15 -8.78 0.89 12.27
C GLU A 15 -7.84 -0.03 11.48
N SER A 16 -6.60 -0.20 11.95
CA SER A 16 -5.63 -1.11 11.33
C SER A 16 -6.06 -2.58 11.43
N ILE A 17 -6.65 -2.97 12.56
CA ILE A 17 -7.20 -4.32 12.75
C ILE A 17 -8.39 -4.55 11.82
N MET A 18 -9.31 -3.59 11.73
CA MET A 18 -10.47 -3.69 10.83
C MET A 18 -10.04 -3.80 9.36
N ALA A 19 -9.03 -3.04 8.92
CA ALA A 19 -8.52 -3.12 7.55
C ALA A 19 -7.95 -4.50 7.17
N VAL A 20 -7.52 -5.30 8.16
CA VAL A 20 -7.08 -6.70 7.94
C VAL A 20 -8.28 -7.64 7.81
N PHE A 21 -9.33 -7.44 8.61
CA PHE A 21 -10.54 -8.29 8.59
C PHE A 21 -11.47 -7.97 7.42
N GLU A 22 -11.57 -6.69 7.05
CA GLU A 22 -12.44 -6.15 6.01
C GLU A 22 -11.61 -5.33 5.01
N PRO A 23 -10.75 -5.98 4.21
CA PRO A 23 -9.96 -5.27 3.20
C PRO A 23 -10.87 -4.77 2.07
N ALA A 24 -10.41 -3.73 1.37
CA ALA A 24 -11.06 -3.27 0.15
C ALA A 24 -10.99 -4.36 -0.95
N ASP A 25 -12.08 -4.53 -1.70
CA ASP A 25 -12.14 -5.45 -2.83
C ASP A 25 -11.46 -4.84 -4.06
N VAL A 26 -10.13 -4.92 -4.09
CA VAL A 26 -9.26 -4.34 -5.12
C VAL A 26 -8.08 -5.25 -5.42
N THR A 27 -7.53 -5.13 -6.63
CA THR A 27 -6.41 -5.95 -7.11
C THR A 27 -5.06 -5.23 -7.08
N TYR A 28 -4.98 -4.08 -6.41
CA TYR A 28 -3.78 -3.26 -6.39
C TYR A 28 -2.61 -4.00 -5.76
N LEU A 29 -1.46 -3.97 -6.43
CA LEU A 29 -0.23 -4.61 -5.96
C LEU A 29 0.84 -3.59 -5.56
N TYR A 30 0.70 -2.33 -5.99
CA TYR A 30 1.67 -1.28 -5.77
C TYR A 30 0.97 0.01 -5.35
N PHE A 31 1.67 0.84 -4.58
CA PHE A 31 1.24 2.19 -4.27
C PHE A 31 2.43 3.15 -4.23
N VAL A 32 2.17 4.43 -4.50
CA VAL A 32 3.16 5.50 -4.41
C VAL A 32 2.54 6.74 -3.77
N SER A 33 3.29 7.45 -2.92
CA SER A 33 2.85 8.74 -2.35
C SER A 33 2.75 9.80 -3.43
N LYS A 34 1.68 10.59 -3.41
CA LYS A 34 1.49 11.76 -4.29
C LYS A 34 2.14 13.04 -3.77
N GLY A 35 2.68 13.02 -2.55
CA GLY A 35 3.29 14.20 -1.90
C GLY A 35 2.29 15.12 -1.19
N ASP A 36 0.99 14.88 -1.32
CA ASP A 36 -0.10 15.66 -0.71
C ASP A 36 -0.77 14.94 0.48
N GLY A 37 -0.13 13.90 1.01
CA GLY A 37 -0.70 13.02 2.04
C GLY A 37 -1.62 11.93 1.49
N THR A 38 -1.80 11.83 0.17
CA THR A 38 -2.54 10.74 -0.48
C THR A 38 -1.63 9.80 -1.28
N HIS A 39 -2.22 8.69 -1.75
CA HIS A 39 -1.52 7.67 -2.53
C HIS A 39 -2.17 7.46 -3.90
N TYR A 40 -1.36 7.02 -4.86
CA TYR A 40 -1.81 6.42 -6.12
C TYR A 40 -1.56 4.93 -6.08
N PHE A 41 -2.55 4.12 -6.46
CA PHE A 41 -2.50 2.66 -6.42
C PHE A 41 -2.47 2.09 -7.84
N SER A 42 -1.75 0.98 -8.05
CA SER A 42 -1.53 0.39 -9.36
C SER A 42 -1.63 -1.13 -9.34
N ASN A 43 -2.12 -1.72 -10.43
CA ASN A 43 -2.27 -3.17 -10.59
C ASN A 43 -1.02 -3.81 -11.23
N SER A 44 -0.21 -3.02 -11.94
CA SER A 44 0.99 -3.52 -12.63
C SER A 44 2.23 -2.72 -12.27
N PHE A 45 3.39 -3.35 -12.41
CA PHE A 45 4.67 -2.70 -12.19
C PHE A 45 4.94 -1.53 -13.15
N ILE A 46 4.50 -1.65 -14.41
CA ILE A 46 4.67 -0.61 -15.43
C ILE A 46 3.84 0.64 -15.06
N GLU A 47 2.59 0.44 -14.65
CA GLU A 47 1.72 1.52 -14.17
C GLU A 47 2.32 2.19 -12.94
N HIS A 48 2.81 1.40 -11.98
CA HIS A 48 3.49 1.92 -10.80
C HIS A 48 4.70 2.77 -11.15
N GLN A 49 5.55 2.33 -12.08
CA GLN A 49 6.74 3.06 -12.49
C GLN A 49 6.41 4.41 -13.12
N ASN A 50 5.33 4.48 -13.90
CA ASN A 50 4.82 5.73 -14.45
C ASN A 50 4.28 6.65 -13.35
N ALA A 51 3.57 6.10 -12.37
CA ALA A 51 3.08 6.87 -11.22
C ALA A 51 4.24 7.42 -10.37
N VAL A 52 5.30 6.63 -10.13
CA VAL A 52 6.52 7.08 -9.45
C VAL A 52 7.16 8.26 -10.19
N ASN A 53 7.30 8.16 -11.51
CA ASN A 53 7.84 9.25 -12.34
C ASN A 53 6.98 10.50 -12.29
N LYS A 54 5.67 10.36 -12.08
CA LYS A 54 4.72 11.48 -12.04
C LYS A 54 4.71 12.20 -10.69
N TYR A 55 4.86 11.45 -9.59
CA TYR A 55 4.59 11.96 -8.24
C TYR A 55 5.84 12.18 -7.38
N GLN A 56 6.97 11.57 -7.73
CA GLN A 56 8.18 11.60 -6.90
C GLN A 56 9.45 12.07 -7.63
N ARG A 57 9.34 12.41 -8.92
CA ARG A 57 10.43 12.98 -9.72
C ARG A 57 10.03 14.36 -10.21
#